data_AF-A0A9D1E9F3-F1
#
_entry.id   AF-A0A9D1E9F3-F1
#
_cell.length_a   1.000
_cell.length_b   1.000
_cell.length_c   1.000
_cell.angle_alpha   90.00
_cell.angle_beta   90.00
_cell.angle_gamma   90.00
#
_symmetry.space_group_name_H-M   'P 1'
#
loop_
_entity.id
_entity.type
_entity.pdbx_description
1 polymer ?
#
loop_
_entity_poly.entity_id
_entity_poly.type
_entity_poly.pdbx_seq_one_letter_code
_entity_poly.pdbx_strand_id
1 'polypeptide(L)'
;MRERGDVAFQWRNFWCEQKRLSPDICLVYGKIRIFWESPEHGMTIDVDSRFSVVYCLRDGKWKIVHMHQSIPYKDQIEGGYDSKPLSEQVWEVQRRVKEMARLAEMDGLTGLFNFRALKQIWDTKEKENLWFFLLDVDDFKEVNDTCGHIAGNQVLKNTAEILRVSVRSKDVVCRMGGDEFILLCSDLSGEREVCGLAERLLRNMSGGRKAQEGGCRPTVSIGITRIREGEELEAAMERADQALYRVKKEGKNDYSILL
;
A
#
# COMPACT_ATOMS: atom_id res chain seq x y z
N MET A 1 35.09 23.85 -41.79
CA MET A 1 33.70 23.51 -42.14
C MET A 1 33.27 24.47 -43.23
N ARG A 2 33.20 24.00 -44.47
CA ARG A 2 32.76 24.78 -45.63
C ARG A 2 31.31 25.24 -45.41
N GLU A 3 31.03 26.43 -45.92
CA GLU A 3 29.75 27.14 -45.91
C GLU A 3 28.55 26.20 -46.10
N ARG A 4 27.69 26.10 -45.07
CA ARG A 4 26.31 25.63 -45.27
C ARG A 4 25.57 26.80 -45.93
N GLY A 5 25.67 26.87 -47.26
CA GLY A 5 24.78 27.71 -48.06
C GLY A 5 23.32 27.46 -47.69
N ASP A 6 22.55 28.55 -47.70
CA ASP A 6 21.16 28.70 -47.28
C ASP A 6 20.28 27.43 -47.35
N VAL A 7 20.33 26.59 -46.31
CA VAL A 7 19.32 25.55 -46.08
C VAL A 7 18.09 26.22 -45.50
N ALA A 8 17.21 26.73 -46.37
CA ALA A 8 15.94 27.34 -45.97
C ALA A 8 14.90 26.25 -45.68
N PHE A 9 14.81 25.84 -44.42
CA PHE A 9 13.73 24.96 -43.96
C PHE A 9 12.37 25.66 -44.05
N GLN A 10 11.39 25.00 -44.66
CA GLN A 10 10.03 25.51 -44.76
C GLN A 10 9.20 25.02 -43.57
N TRP A 11 8.67 25.98 -42.81
CA TRP A 11 7.72 25.70 -41.73
C TRP A 11 6.36 25.42 -42.35
N ARG A 12 5.95 24.15 -42.39
CA ARG A 12 4.65 23.77 -42.96
C ARG A 12 3.53 23.89 -41.94
N ASN A 13 3.80 23.56 -40.68
CA ASN A 13 2.83 23.70 -39.61
C ASN A 13 3.58 23.90 -38.28
N PHE A 14 3.13 24.85 -37.48
CA PHE A 14 3.61 25.05 -36.12
C PHE A 14 2.45 25.52 -35.26
N TRP A 15 2.23 24.82 -34.15
CA TRP A 15 1.38 25.33 -33.08
C TRP A 15 1.97 24.94 -31.74
N CYS A 16 1.70 25.75 -30.73
CA CYS A 16 1.99 25.44 -29.35
C CYS A 16 0.92 26.01 -28.42
N GLU A 17 0.77 25.36 -27.28
CA GLU A 17 -0.07 25.79 -26.18
C GLU A 17 0.76 25.84 -24.91
N GLN A 18 0.34 26.69 -23.99
CA GLN A 18 0.93 26.79 -22.66
C GLN A 18 -0.07 26.34 -21.59
N LYS A 19 0.44 25.63 -20.60
CA LYS A 19 -0.29 25.24 -19.39
C LYS A 19 0.54 25.60 -18.17
N ARG A 20 0.04 26.54 -17.37
CA ARG A 20 0.67 26.90 -16.11
C ARG A 20 0.42 25.79 -15.09
N LEU A 21 1.49 25.22 -14.54
CA LEU A 21 1.41 24.15 -13.54
C LEU A 21 1.52 24.70 -12.11
N SER A 22 2.25 25.81 -11.95
CA SER A 22 2.35 26.59 -10.71
C SER A 22 2.77 28.04 -11.03
N PRO A 23 2.86 28.97 -10.05
CA PRO A 23 3.37 30.32 -10.30
C PRO A 23 4.74 30.32 -11.01
N ASP A 24 5.60 29.36 -10.66
CA ASP A 24 6.99 29.30 -11.12
C ASP A 24 7.27 28.14 -12.09
N ILE A 25 6.24 27.41 -12.54
CA ILE A 25 6.38 26.29 -13.48
C ILE A 25 5.35 26.40 -14.61
N CYS A 26 5.82 26.35 -15.85
CA CYS A 26 5.00 26.37 -17.05
C CYS A 26 5.37 25.21 -17.97
N LEU A 27 4.37 24.51 -18.51
CA LEU A 27 4.54 23.53 -19.56
C LEU A 27 4.13 24.17 -20.90
N VAL A 28 5.00 24.09 -21.89
CA VAL A 28 4.70 24.47 -23.28
C VAL A 28 4.77 23.21 -24.13
N TYR A 29 3.73 22.89 -24.88
CA TYR A 29 3.70 21.73 -25.76
C TYR A 29 3.14 22.11 -27.12
N GLY A 30 3.46 21.33 -28.14
CA GLY A 30 3.06 21.68 -29.49
C GLY A 30 3.48 20.67 -30.53
N LYS A 31 3.25 21.05 -31.78
CA LYS A 31 3.61 20.28 -32.96
C LYS A 31 4.36 21.18 -33.94
N ILE A 32 5.38 20.62 -34.56
CA ILE A 32 6.18 21.26 -35.59
C ILE A 32 6.28 20.32 -36.79
N ARG A 33 5.99 20.84 -37.98
CA ARG A 33 6.24 20.15 -39.25
C ARG A 33 7.19 20.98 -40.09
N ILE A 34 8.39 20.45 -40.27
CA ILE A 34 9.43 21.07 -41.09
C ILE A 34 9.57 20.25 -42.36
N PHE A 35 9.55 20.95 -43.50
CA PHE A 35 9.84 20.36 -44.79
C PHE A 35 11.07 21.01 -45.41
N TRP A 36 11.92 20.22 -46.03
CA TRP A 36 13.01 20.68 -46.87
C TRP A 36 13.26 19.68 -47.99
N GLU A 37 13.67 20.18 -49.14
CA GLU A 37 13.98 19.36 -50.30
C GLU A 37 15.21 19.93 -51.00
N SER A 38 16.12 19.05 -51.41
CA SER A 38 17.23 19.38 -52.30
C SER A 38 17.05 18.63 -53.61
N PRO A 39 16.58 19.33 -54.66
CA PRO A 39 16.47 18.76 -56.00
C PRO A 39 17.82 18.27 -56.53
N GLU A 40 18.92 18.96 -56.20
CA GLU A 40 20.28 18.61 -56.63
C GLU A 40 20.76 17.27 -56.06
N HIS A 41 20.35 16.94 -54.83
CA HIS A 41 20.80 15.74 -54.13
C HIS A 41 19.69 14.67 -54.04
N GLY A 42 18.52 14.93 -54.63
CA GLY A 42 17.35 14.04 -54.58
C GLY A 42 16.87 13.73 -53.17
N MET A 43 17.09 14.63 -52.21
CA MET A 43 16.85 14.37 -50.79
C MET A 43 15.72 15.24 -50.24
N THR A 44 14.73 14.60 -49.61
CA THR A 44 13.62 15.27 -48.92
C THR A 44 13.69 15.01 -47.43
N ILE A 45 13.51 16.04 -46.62
CA ILE A 45 13.36 16.00 -45.16
C ILE A 45 11.93 16.46 -44.85
N ASP A 46 11.06 15.56 -44.39
CA ASP A 46 9.74 15.90 -43.85
C ASP A 46 9.70 15.42 -42.40
N VAL A 47 9.90 16.35 -41.47
CA VAL A 47 9.91 16.10 -40.04
C VAL A 47 8.59 16.56 -39.48
N ASP A 48 7.70 15.63 -39.18
CA ASP A 48 6.55 15.86 -38.32
C ASP A 48 6.92 15.46 -36.88
N SER A 49 6.94 16.42 -35.96
CA SER A 49 7.35 16.19 -34.59
C SER A 49 6.44 16.89 -33.59
N ARG A 50 6.21 16.23 -32.45
CA ARG A 50 5.57 16.80 -31.27
C ARG A 50 6.63 17.10 -30.22
N PHE A 51 6.42 18.17 -29.46
CA PHE A 51 7.34 18.56 -28.41
C PHE A 51 6.60 18.93 -27.12
N SER A 52 7.31 18.82 -25.99
CA SER A 52 6.88 19.31 -24.69
C SER A 52 8.10 19.85 -23.94
N VAL A 53 7.98 21.05 -23.39
CA VAL A 53 9.06 21.77 -22.70
C VAL A 53 8.53 22.25 -21.35
N VAL A 54 9.21 21.87 -20.28
CA VAL A 54 8.94 22.39 -18.94
C VAL A 54 9.88 23.55 -18.67
N TYR A 55 9.29 24.69 -18.36
CA TYR A 55 9.98 25.89 -17.90
C TYR A 55 9.81 26.07 -16.40
N CYS A 56 10.88 26.53 -15.73
CA CYS A 56 10.88 26.92 -14.32
C CYS A 56 11.43 28.34 -14.17
N LEU A 57 10.72 29.20 -13.44
CA LEU A 57 11.16 30.56 -13.12
C LEU A 57 12.26 30.51 -12.05
N ARG A 58 13.48 30.90 -12.42
CA ARG A 58 14.63 30.98 -11.52
C ARG A 58 15.33 32.31 -11.72
N ASP A 59 15.61 33.04 -10.64
CA ASP A 59 16.25 34.35 -10.67
C ASP A 59 15.54 35.35 -11.60
N GLY A 60 14.19 35.32 -11.58
CA GLY A 60 13.35 36.15 -12.45
C GLY A 60 13.36 35.77 -13.93
N LYS A 61 13.99 34.64 -14.31
CA LYS A 61 14.07 34.16 -15.70
C LYS A 61 13.51 32.74 -15.85
N TRP A 62 12.70 32.51 -16.87
CA TRP A 62 12.23 31.17 -17.21
C TRP A 62 13.36 30.36 -17.83
N LYS A 63 13.66 29.20 -17.25
CA LYS A 63 14.68 28.26 -17.74
C LYS A 63 14.02 26.95 -18.14
N ILE A 64 14.45 26.38 -19.27
CA ILE A 64 14.06 25.03 -19.67
C ILE A 64 14.71 24.05 -18.70
N VAL A 65 13.89 23.27 -18.00
CA VAL A 65 14.35 22.22 -17.08
C VAL A 65 14.16 20.82 -17.65
N HIS A 66 13.26 20.67 -18.63
CA HIS A 66 13.05 19.43 -19.34
C HIS A 66 12.50 19.69 -20.74
N MET A 67 12.94 18.91 -21.73
CA MET A 67 12.43 18.93 -23.09
C MET A 67 12.28 17.50 -23.59
N HIS A 68 11.12 17.19 -24.15
CA HIS A 68 10.80 15.90 -24.76
C HIS A 68 10.31 16.12 -26.19
N GLN A 69 10.76 15.26 -27.11
CA GLN A 69 10.40 15.30 -28.52
C GLN A 69 10.01 13.90 -29.02
N SER A 70 8.95 13.80 -29.83
CA SER A 70 8.52 12.55 -30.44
C SER A 70 8.07 12.75 -31.90
N ILE A 71 7.96 11.64 -32.64
CA ILE A 71 7.42 11.58 -34.01
C ILE A 71 6.10 10.79 -33.94
N PRO A 72 5.00 11.27 -34.55
CA PRO A 72 3.74 10.53 -34.59
C PRO A 72 3.89 9.25 -35.45
N TYR A 73 3.46 8.10 -34.94
CA TYR A 73 3.43 6.85 -35.72
C TYR A 73 2.35 6.93 -36.82
N LYS A 74 2.59 6.28 -37.97
CA LYS A 74 1.73 6.33 -39.17
C LYS A 74 0.28 5.89 -38.95
N ASP A 75 -0.03 5.19 -37.86
CA ASP A 75 -1.39 4.69 -37.55
C ASP A 75 -2.18 5.63 -36.62
N GLN A 76 -1.72 6.86 -36.39
CA GLN A 76 -2.42 7.83 -35.54
C GLN A 76 -3.50 8.58 -36.32
N ILE A 77 -4.76 8.25 -36.03
CA ILE A 77 -5.96 8.92 -36.54
C ILE A 77 -5.95 10.42 -36.13
N GLU A 78 -6.40 11.28 -37.05
CA GLU A 78 -6.60 12.72 -36.83
C GLU A 78 -7.48 12.97 -35.59
N GLY A 79 -6.92 13.65 -34.58
CA GLY A 79 -7.60 13.91 -33.30
C GLY A 79 -7.26 12.94 -32.15
N GLY A 80 -6.54 11.84 -32.41
CA GLY A 80 -6.09 10.91 -31.38
C GLY A 80 -4.81 11.38 -30.69
N TYR A 81 -4.94 12.12 -29.57
CA TYR A 81 -3.85 12.30 -28.61
C TYR A 81 -3.74 11.03 -27.74
N ASP A 82 -3.50 9.88 -28.37
CA ASP A 82 -3.47 8.58 -27.68
C ASP A 82 -2.05 8.00 -27.68
N SER A 83 -1.15 8.78 -27.11
CA SER A 83 -0.10 8.18 -26.30
C SER A 83 -0.60 8.40 -24.89
N LYS A 84 -1.15 7.37 -24.22
CA LYS A 84 -1.27 7.42 -22.75
C LYS A 84 0.05 8.02 -22.25
N PRO A 85 0.05 9.26 -21.74
CA PRO A 85 1.30 9.98 -21.55
C PRO A 85 2.21 9.10 -20.69
N LEU A 86 3.53 9.18 -20.88
CA LEU A 86 4.47 8.38 -20.09
C LEU A 86 4.15 8.44 -18.59
N SER A 87 3.62 9.57 -18.11
CA SER A 87 3.04 9.73 -16.78
C SER A 87 1.91 8.75 -16.47
N GLU A 88 0.93 8.54 -17.35
CA GLU A 88 -0.16 7.60 -17.16
C GLU A 88 0.31 6.14 -17.18
N GLN A 89 1.28 5.79 -18.03
CA GLN A 89 1.91 4.47 -18.03
C GLN A 89 2.72 4.23 -16.74
N VAL A 90 3.52 5.21 -16.33
CA VAL A 90 4.26 5.19 -15.05
C VAL A 90 3.30 5.09 -13.87
N TRP A 91 2.17 5.82 -13.90
CA TRP A 91 1.13 5.75 -12.88
C TRP A 91 0.45 4.38 -12.85
N GLU A 92 0.19 3.77 -14.00
CA GLU A 92 -0.41 2.44 -14.10
C GLU A 92 0.55 1.36 -13.56
N VAL A 93 1.84 1.44 -13.91
CA VAL A 93 2.88 0.57 -13.36
C VAL A 93 3.03 0.79 -11.86
N GLN A 94 3.09 2.04 -11.38
CA GLN A 94 3.17 2.35 -9.95
C GLN A 94 1.92 1.86 -9.19
N ARG A 95 0.73 1.96 -9.79
CA ARG A 95 -0.51 1.44 -9.21
C ARG A 95 -0.47 -0.09 -9.11
N ARG A 96 -0.01 -0.78 -10.16
CA ARG A 96 0.16 -2.25 -10.15
C ARG A 96 1.22 -2.70 -9.15
N VAL A 97 2.35 -1.99 -9.04
CA VAL A 97 3.38 -2.26 -8.04
C VAL A 97 2.83 -2.05 -6.62
N LYS A 98 2.09 -0.97 -6.37
CA LYS A 98 1.41 -0.73 -5.09
C LYS A 98 0.38 -1.81 -4.77
N GLU A 99 -0.39 -2.25 -5.76
CA GLU A 99 -1.38 -3.32 -5.55
C GLU A 99 -0.71 -4.67 -5.29
N MET A 100 0.39 -4.98 -6.01
CA MET A 100 1.19 -6.18 -5.73
C MET A 100 1.85 -6.12 -4.35
N ALA A 101 2.36 -4.96 -3.95
CA ALA A 101 2.92 -4.76 -2.61
C ALA A 101 1.85 -4.94 -1.54
N ARG A 102 0.67 -4.34 -1.73
CA ARG A 102 -0.49 -4.52 -0.86
C ARG A 102 -0.91 -5.99 -0.77
N LEU A 103 -1.03 -6.71 -1.89
CA LEU A 103 -1.35 -8.14 -1.88
C LEU A 103 -0.26 -8.98 -1.18
N ALA A 104 1.00 -8.55 -1.27
CA ALA A 104 2.12 -9.19 -0.57
C ALA A 104 2.17 -8.86 0.94
N GLU A 105 1.46 -7.83 1.39
CA GLU A 105 1.38 -7.39 2.79
C GLU A 105 0.17 -7.98 3.53
N MET A 106 -0.82 -8.54 2.81
CA MET A 106 -2.04 -9.08 3.41
C MET A 106 -1.99 -10.61 3.52
N ASP A 107 -2.64 -11.16 4.54
CA ASP A 107 -2.94 -12.58 4.64
C ASP A 107 -4.09 -12.94 3.69
N GLY A 108 -3.85 -13.92 2.81
CA GLY A 108 -4.79 -14.27 1.73
C GLY A 108 -6.11 -14.88 2.20
N LEU A 109 -6.20 -15.39 3.44
CA LEU A 109 -7.43 -15.99 3.97
C LEU A 109 -8.32 -14.97 4.67
N THR A 110 -7.71 -14.12 5.50
CA THR A 110 -8.41 -13.21 6.42
C THR A 110 -8.45 -11.77 5.93
N GLY A 111 -7.57 -11.38 5.00
CA GLY A 111 -7.46 -10.00 4.57
C GLY A 111 -6.99 -9.04 5.67
N LEU A 112 -6.28 -9.54 6.67
CA LEU A 112 -5.50 -8.77 7.64
C LEU A 112 -4.08 -8.56 7.14
N PHE A 113 -3.26 -7.77 7.84
CA PHE A 113 -1.82 -7.77 7.58
C PHE A 113 -1.24 -9.16 7.83
N ASN A 114 -0.23 -9.54 7.05
CA ASN A 114 0.57 -10.73 7.34
C ASN A 114 1.78 -10.36 8.21
N PHE A 115 2.47 -11.38 8.71
CA PHE A 115 3.60 -11.18 9.61
C PHE A 115 4.76 -10.39 8.98
N ARG A 116 4.95 -10.48 7.66
CA ARG A 116 5.97 -9.70 6.96
C ARG A 116 5.65 -8.20 7.00
N ALA A 117 4.39 -7.83 6.76
CA ALA A 117 3.94 -6.44 6.86
C ALA A 117 4.06 -5.93 8.30
N LEU A 118 3.71 -6.76 9.30
CA LEU A 118 3.86 -6.41 10.71
C LEU A 118 5.32 -6.03 11.05
N LYS A 119 6.32 -6.79 10.55
CA LYS A 119 7.74 -6.47 10.76
C LYS A 119 8.11 -5.09 10.21
N GLN A 120 7.66 -4.77 9.00
CA GLN A 120 7.91 -3.45 8.40
C GLN A 120 7.22 -2.31 9.16
N ILE A 121 6.00 -2.56 9.64
CA ILE A 121 5.26 -1.62 10.48
C ILE A 121 5.97 -1.44 11.82
N TRP A 122 6.51 -2.51 12.41
CA TRP A 122 7.23 -2.46 13.66
C TRP A 122 8.39 -1.45 13.59
N ASP A 123 9.20 -1.47 12.54
CA ASP A 123 10.37 -0.61 12.41
C ASP A 123 10.04 0.89 12.29
N THR A 124 8.82 1.21 11.84
CA THR A 124 8.38 2.58 11.57
C THR A 124 7.38 3.14 12.57
N LYS A 125 6.81 2.28 13.43
CA LYS A 125 5.79 2.66 14.40
C LYS A 125 6.43 3.16 15.68
N GLU A 126 5.96 4.31 16.15
CA GLU A 126 6.34 4.87 17.44
C GLU A 126 6.01 3.89 18.57
N LYS A 127 6.99 3.69 19.48
CA LYS A 127 6.89 2.73 20.58
C LYS A 127 6.25 3.32 21.83
N GLU A 128 6.15 4.65 21.90
CA GLU A 128 5.53 5.32 23.04
C GLU A 128 4.06 4.88 23.17
N ASN A 129 3.69 4.41 24.37
CA ASN A 129 2.35 3.91 24.68
C ASN A 129 1.81 2.85 23.72
N LEU A 130 2.72 2.06 23.11
CA LEU A 130 2.38 0.95 22.26
C LEU A 130 2.19 -0.32 23.10
N TRP A 131 1.09 -1.02 22.84
CA TRP A 131 0.79 -2.30 23.46
C TRP A 131 0.69 -3.41 22.42
N PHE A 132 1.22 -4.56 22.78
CA PHE A 132 1.25 -5.76 21.96
C PHE A 132 0.31 -6.81 22.56
N PHE A 133 -0.57 -7.34 21.72
CA PHE A 133 -1.47 -8.42 22.07
C PHE A 133 -1.16 -9.59 21.15
N LEU A 134 -0.84 -10.74 21.72
CA LEU A 134 -0.77 -12.03 21.04
C LEU A 134 -2.06 -12.79 21.35
N LEU A 135 -2.75 -13.25 20.32
CA LEU A 135 -4.00 -13.98 20.45
C LEU A 135 -3.88 -15.33 19.76
N ASP A 136 -4.43 -16.36 20.38
CA ASP A 136 -4.52 -17.70 19.81
C ASP A 136 -5.94 -18.24 19.95
N VAL A 137 -6.52 -18.72 18.86
CA VAL A 137 -7.88 -19.29 18.83
C VAL A 137 -7.91 -20.60 19.59
N ASP A 138 -8.71 -20.66 20.65
CA ASP A 138 -8.80 -21.85 21.49
C ASP A 138 -9.38 -23.03 20.71
N ASP A 139 -8.73 -24.19 20.85
CA ASP A 139 -9.18 -25.47 20.31
C ASP A 139 -9.37 -25.48 18.79
N PHE A 140 -8.65 -24.61 18.07
CA PHE A 140 -8.74 -24.50 16.61
C PHE A 140 -8.42 -25.82 15.88
N LYS A 141 -7.46 -26.58 16.40
CA LYS A 141 -7.15 -27.92 15.87
C LYS A 141 -8.35 -28.86 16.00
N GLU A 142 -9.04 -28.87 17.13
CA GLU A 142 -10.23 -29.70 17.34
C GLU A 142 -11.36 -29.31 16.38
N VAL A 143 -11.53 -28.02 16.11
CA VAL A 143 -12.47 -27.53 15.09
C VAL A 143 -12.11 -28.06 13.70
N ASN A 144 -10.83 -28.02 13.31
CA ASN A 144 -10.39 -28.59 12.03
C ASN A 144 -10.61 -30.10 11.97
N ASP A 145 -10.29 -30.81 13.04
CA ASP A 145 -10.37 -32.28 13.10
C ASP A 145 -11.83 -32.76 13.10
N THR A 146 -12.74 -32.02 13.75
CA THR A 146 -14.16 -32.39 13.89
C THR A 146 -15.03 -31.89 12.75
N CYS A 147 -14.81 -30.64 12.30
CA CYS A 147 -15.68 -29.94 11.36
C CYS A 147 -15.03 -29.71 9.98
N GLY A 148 -13.76 -30.08 9.83
CA GLY A 148 -12.98 -29.92 8.61
C GLY A 148 -12.39 -28.51 8.41
N HIS A 149 -11.39 -28.43 7.52
CA HIS A 149 -10.65 -27.19 7.27
C HIS A 149 -11.50 -26.03 6.72
N ILE A 150 -12.64 -26.31 6.05
CA ILE A 150 -13.54 -25.25 5.58
C ILE A 150 -14.16 -24.51 6.78
N ALA A 151 -14.57 -25.26 7.82
CA ALA A 151 -15.09 -24.68 9.05
C ALA A 151 -14.00 -23.90 9.81
N GLY A 152 -12.78 -24.46 9.90
CA GLY A 152 -11.64 -23.75 10.47
C GLY A 152 -11.32 -22.44 9.74
N ASN A 153 -11.33 -22.45 8.41
CA ASN A 153 -11.16 -21.23 7.62
C ASN A 153 -12.24 -20.18 7.90
N GLN A 154 -13.49 -20.61 8.13
CA GLN A 154 -14.57 -19.70 8.51
C GLN A 154 -14.38 -19.13 9.92
N VAL A 155 -13.89 -19.93 10.86
CA VAL A 155 -13.50 -19.46 12.20
C VAL A 155 -12.45 -18.36 12.08
N LEU A 156 -11.37 -18.58 11.33
CA LEU A 156 -10.30 -17.59 11.15
C LEU A 156 -10.80 -16.29 10.52
N LYS A 157 -11.69 -16.38 9.52
CA LYS A 157 -12.31 -15.19 8.89
C LYS A 157 -13.19 -14.42 9.87
N ASN A 158 -13.98 -15.12 10.67
CA ASN A 158 -14.84 -14.49 11.68
C ASN A 158 -14.00 -13.83 12.78
N THR A 159 -12.95 -14.51 13.26
CA THR A 159 -12.00 -13.94 14.22
C THR A 159 -11.40 -12.65 13.65
N ALA A 160 -10.91 -12.68 12.41
CA ALA A 160 -10.34 -11.51 11.77
C ALA A 160 -11.32 -10.33 11.66
N GLU A 161 -12.58 -10.58 11.29
CA GLU A 161 -13.62 -9.55 11.25
C GLU A 161 -13.85 -8.94 12.63
N ILE A 162 -13.97 -9.79 13.67
CA ILE A 162 -14.17 -9.35 15.06
C ILE A 162 -13.00 -8.49 15.55
N LEU A 163 -11.76 -8.93 15.33
CA LEU A 163 -10.58 -8.16 15.71
C LEU A 163 -10.57 -6.80 15.03
N ARG A 164 -10.81 -6.77 13.72
CA ARG A 164 -10.79 -5.54 12.91
C ARG A 164 -11.83 -4.51 13.36
N VAL A 165 -13.05 -4.93 13.71
CA VAL A 165 -14.10 -4.00 14.17
C VAL A 165 -13.94 -3.61 15.65
N SER A 166 -13.13 -4.35 16.41
CA SER A 166 -12.92 -4.11 17.85
C SER A 166 -11.82 -3.11 18.14
N VAL A 167 -10.95 -2.79 17.17
CA VAL A 167 -9.84 -1.85 17.31
C VAL A 167 -10.05 -0.56 16.51
N ARG A 168 -9.23 0.47 16.77
CA ARG A 168 -9.30 1.77 16.08
C ARG A 168 -8.57 1.69 14.74
N SER A 169 -8.84 2.63 13.83
CA SER A 169 -8.23 2.65 12.49
C SER A 169 -6.70 2.79 12.46
N LYS A 170 -6.09 3.28 13.55
CA LYS A 170 -4.63 3.44 13.71
C LYS A 170 -3.95 2.20 14.29
N ASP A 171 -4.74 1.27 14.84
CA ASP A 171 -4.25 0.03 15.41
C ASP A 171 -3.99 -0.96 14.29
N VAL A 172 -3.03 -1.86 14.52
CA VAL A 172 -2.59 -2.83 13.51
C VAL A 172 -3.16 -4.18 13.90
N VAL A 173 -3.78 -4.87 12.94
CA VAL A 173 -4.27 -6.24 13.10
C VAL A 173 -3.56 -7.12 12.09
N CYS A 174 -2.86 -8.14 12.59
CA CYS A 174 -2.06 -9.05 11.81
C CYS A 174 -2.46 -10.49 12.11
N ARG A 175 -2.50 -11.35 11.09
CA ARG A 175 -2.46 -12.80 11.27
C ARG A 175 -1.01 -13.26 11.13
N MET A 176 -0.45 -13.81 12.20
CA MET A 176 0.94 -14.26 12.20
C MET A 176 1.10 -15.53 11.36
N GLY A 177 0.18 -16.47 11.55
CA GLY A 177 0.14 -17.78 10.91
C GLY A 177 -0.83 -18.68 11.67
N GLY A 178 -1.28 -19.80 11.06
CA GLY A 178 -2.18 -20.73 11.74
C GLY A 178 -3.43 -20.05 12.32
N ASP A 179 -3.60 -20.17 13.62
CA ASP A 179 -4.63 -19.62 14.51
C ASP A 179 -4.17 -18.40 15.33
N GLU A 180 -2.98 -17.88 15.05
CA GLU A 180 -2.35 -16.82 15.84
C GLU A 180 -2.53 -15.44 15.18
N PHE A 181 -2.91 -14.46 16.01
CA PHE A 181 -3.14 -13.07 15.63
C PHE A 181 -2.36 -12.12 16.53
N ILE A 182 -1.97 -10.98 15.97
CA ILE A 182 -1.25 -9.92 16.68
C ILE A 182 -2.03 -8.61 16.55
N LEU A 183 -2.17 -7.88 17.66
CA LEU A 183 -2.61 -6.48 17.67
C LEU A 183 -1.48 -5.58 18.16
N LEU A 184 -1.25 -4.48 17.44
CA LEU A 184 -0.46 -3.34 17.92
C LEU A 184 -1.37 -2.15 18.15
N CYS A 185 -1.60 -1.79 19.40
CA CYS A 185 -2.53 -0.74 19.80
C CYS A 185 -1.76 0.47 20.35
N SER A 186 -1.94 1.62 19.71
CA SER A 186 -1.28 2.87 20.10
C SER A 186 -2.19 3.74 20.98
N ASP A 187 -1.58 4.57 21.81
CA ASP A 187 -2.25 5.53 22.69
C ASP A 187 -3.26 4.86 23.64
N LEU A 188 -2.83 3.75 24.25
CA LEU A 188 -3.49 3.20 25.43
C LEU A 188 -2.75 3.74 26.66
N SER A 189 -3.37 4.72 27.31
CA SER A 189 -2.81 5.56 28.37
C SER A 189 -2.52 4.82 29.68
N GLY A 190 -2.99 3.57 29.82
CA GLY A 190 -2.68 2.73 30.95
C GLY A 190 -3.42 1.39 30.91
N GLU A 191 -3.11 0.54 31.89
CA GLU A 191 -3.61 -0.84 32.02
C GLU A 191 -5.14 -0.92 31.96
N ARG A 192 -5.85 0.07 32.49
CA ARG A 192 -7.32 0.11 32.45
C ARG A 192 -7.90 0.10 31.03
N GLU A 193 -7.31 0.85 30.10
CA GLU A 193 -7.78 0.88 28.71
C GLU A 193 -7.44 -0.42 27.97
N VAL A 194 -6.29 -1.01 28.32
CA VAL A 194 -5.82 -2.30 27.82
C VAL A 194 -6.76 -3.42 28.24
N CYS A 195 -7.09 -3.50 29.53
CA CYS A 195 -8.07 -4.45 30.07
C CYS A 195 -9.44 -4.26 29.40
N GLY A 196 -9.91 -3.01 29.27
CA GLY A 196 -11.19 -2.73 28.61
C GLY A 196 -11.23 -3.15 27.13
N LEU A 197 -10.11 -3.08 26.41
CA LEU A 197 -9.99 -3.63 25.06
C LEU A 197 -9.98 -5.16 25.07
N ALA A 198 -9.19 -5.79 25.95
CA ALA A 198 -9.12 -7.24 26.06
C ALA A 198 -10.49 -7.86 26.39
N GLU A 199 -11.20 -7.33 27.38
CA GLU A 199 -12.56 -7.74 27.73
C GLU A 199 -13.54 -7.55 26.57
N ARG A 200 -13.40 -6.46 25.80
CA ARG A 200 -14.24 -6.23 24.61
C ARG A 200 -13.98 -7.29 23.55
N LEU A 201 -12.72 -7.64 23.31
CA LEU A 201 -12.33 -8.69 22.36
C LEU A 201 -12.93 -10.04 22.78
N LEU A 202 -12.71 -10.47 24.03
CA LEU A 202 -13.25 -11.72 24.57
C LEU A 202 -14.78 -11.80 24.46
N ARG A 203 -15.46 -10.71 24.83
CA ARG A 203 -16.93 -10.62 24.75
C ARG A 203 -17.44 -10.70 23.32
N ASN A 204 -16.78 -10.02 22.38
CA ASN A 204 -17.17 -10.05 20.96
C ASN A 204 -16.91 -11.41 20.32
N MET A 205 -15.81 -12.09 20.70
CA MET A 205 -15.52 -13.46 20.28
C MET A 205 -16.58 -14.44 20.79
N SER A 206 -16.96 -14.32 22.06
CA SER A 206 -17.99 -15.16 22.69
C SER A 206 -19.43 -14.86 22.21
N GLY A 207 -19.69 -13.61 21.80
CA GLY A 207 -21.01 -13.07 21.48
C GLY A 207 -21.34 -12.95 19.99
N GLY A 208 -20.42 -13.32 19.09
CA GLY A 208 -20.58 -13.21 17.64
C GLY A 208 -21.80 -13.98 17.12
N ARG A 209 -22.87 -13.24 16.74
CA ARG A 209 -24.17 -13.73 16.26
C ARG A 209 -24.17 -14.54 14.95
N LYS A 210 -23.01 -14.97 14.44
CA LYS A 210 -22.87 -15.67 13.14
C LYS A 210 -22.18 -17.04 13.23
N ALA A 211 -22.13 -17.66 14.39
CA ALA A 211 -22.02 -19.12 14.40
C ALA A 211 -23.34 -19.65 13.81
N GLN A 212 -23.32 -20.05 12.54
CA GLN A 212 -24.42 -20.78 11.91
C GLN A 212 -24.92 -21.87 12.87
N GLU A 213 -26.23 -22.09 12.89
CA GLU A 213 -26.90 -23.15 13.66
C GLU A 213 -26.08 -24.46 13.59
N GLY A 214 -25.42 -24.80 14.71
CA GLY A 214 -24.56 -25.99 14.84
C GLY A 214 -23.04 -25.76 14.95
N GLY A 215 -22.53 -24.53 14.83
CA GLY A 215 -21.09 -24.26 14.86
C GLY A 215 -20.51 -24.02 16.26
N CYS A 216 -19.35 -24.64 16.57
CA CYS A 216 -18.53 -24.32 17.73
C CYS A 216 -18.30 -22.80 17.83
N ARG A 217 -18.40 -22.24 19.05
CA ARG A 217 -18.08 -20.83 19.31
C ARG A 217 -16.61 -20.75 19.71
N PRO A 218 -15.71 -20.36 18.79
CA PRO A 218 -14.29 -20.27 19.12
C PRO A 218 -14.09 -19.15 20.15
N THR A 219 -13.41 -19.47 21.24
CA THR A 219 -12.88 -18.48 22.19
C THR A 219 -11.44 -18.14 21.81
N VAL A 220 -10.86 -17.14 22.49
CA VAL A 220 -9.45 -16.78 22.29
C VAL A 220 -8.77 -16.62 23.64
N SER A 221 -7.52 -17.02 23.69
CA SER A 221 -6.61 -16.67 24.79
C SER A 221 -5.73 -15.50 24.35
N ILE A 222 -5.47 -14.56 25.25
CA ILE A 222 -4.76 -13.32 24.92
C ILE A 222 -3.57 -13.09 25.87
N GLY A 223 -2.36 -13.01 25.32
CA GLY A 223 -1.17 -12.53 26.03
C GLY A 223 -0.89 -11.08 25.69
N ILE A 224 -0.72 -10.22 26.70
CA ILE A 224 -0.60 -8.77 26.51
C ILE A 224 0.68 -8.26 27.15
N THR A 225 1.34 -7.34 26.47
CA THR A 225 2.50 -6.66 27.03
C THR A 225 2.64 -5.22 26.56
N ARG A 226 3.21 -4.35 27.41
CA ARG A 226 3.58 -2.99 27.03
C ARG A 226 4.93 -3.02 26.32
N ILE A 227 5.03 -2.34 25.19
CA ILE A 227 6.29 -2.21 24.47
C ILE A 227 7.19 -1.20 25.16
N ARG A 228 8.46 -1.55 25.28
CA ARG A 228 9.50 -0.70 25.87
C ARG A 228 10.23 0.07 24.77
N GLU A 229 10.76 1.23 25.10
CA GLU A 229 11.56 2.01 24.15
C GLU A 229 12.82 1.22 23.74
N GLY A 230 13.10 1.17 22.43
CA GLY A 230 14.21 0.40 21.87
C GLY A 230 14.04 -1.12 21.93
N GLU A 231 12.86 -1.63 22.28
CA GLU A 231 12.60 -3.07 22.31
C GLU A 231 12.46 -3.65 20.90
N GLU A 232 13.11 -4.80 20.69
CA GLU A 232 13.00 -5.60 19.47
C GLU A 232 11.67 -6.36 19.42
N LEU A 233 11.14 -6.60 18.22
CA LEU A 233 9.86 -7.29 18.02
C LEU A 233 9.85 -8.67 18.69
N GLU A 234 10.93 -9.42 18.52
CA GLU A 234 11.09 -10.78 19.06
C GLU A 234 11.01 -10.79 20.59
N ALA A 235 11.58 -9.79 21.27
CA ALA A 235 11.53 -9.68 22.72
C ALA A 235 10.11 -9.38 23.23
N ALA A 236 9.39 -8.50 22.53
CA ALA A 236 7.98 -8.23 22.82
C ALA A 236 7.10 -9.46 22.61
N MET A 237 7.33 -10.21 21.52
CA MET A 237 6.63 -11.45 21.23
C MET A 237 6.87 -12.50 22.31
N GLU A 238 8.11 -12.68 22.78
CA GLU A 238 8.43 -13.64 23.84
C GLU A 238 7.71 -13.32 25.15
N ARG A 239 7.62 -12.04 25.53
CA ARG A 239 6.87 -11.63 26.73
C ARG A 239 5.36 -11.83 26.58
N ALA A 240 4.81 -11.51 25.40
CA ALA A 240 3.41 -11.75 25.10
C ALA A 240 3.06 -13.24 25.09
N ASP A 241 3.95 -14.08 24.55
CA ASP A 241 3.81 -15.54 24.54
C ASP A 241 3.80 -16.12 25.97
N GLN A 242 4.70 -15.65 26.84
CA GLN A 242 4.69 -16.04 28.26
C GLN A 242 3.36 -15.69 28.95
N ALA A 243 2.78 -14.54 28.64
CA ALA A 243 1.47 -14.14 29.15
C ALA A 243 0.35 -15.02 28.58
N LEU A 244 0.37 -15.28 27.27
CA LEU A 244 -0.59 -16.15 26.58
C LEU A 244 -0.57 -17.57 27.15
N TYR A 245 0.62 -18.11 27.40
CA TYR A 245 0.82 -19.43 27.96
C TYR A 245 0.19 -19.58 29.36
N ARG A 246 0.20 -18.53 30.17
CA ARG A 246 -0.50 -18.52 31.48
C ARG A 246 -1.99 -18.68 31.30
N VAL A 247 -2.59 -17.91 30.39
CA VAL A 247 -4.03 -18.01 30.07
C VAL A 247 -4.39 -19.42 29.60
N LYS A 248 -3.60 -20.00 28.69
CA LYS A 248 -3.84 -21.35 28.18
C LYS A 248 -3.81 -22.41 29.29
N LYS A 249 -2.98 -22.20 30.33
CA LYS A 249 -2.91 -23.07 31.51
C LYS A 249 -4.05 -22.86 32.50
N GLU A 250 -4.59 -21.64 32.58
CA GLU A 250 -5.60 -21.25 33.57
C GLU A 250 -7.04 -21.52 33.12
N GLY A 251 -7.24 -21.98 31.88
CA GLY A 251 -8.55 -22.42 31.39
C GLY A 251 -8.97 -21.83 30.05
N LYS A 252 -8.10 -21.03 29.41
CA LYS A 252 -8.36 -20.35 28.12
C LYS A 252 -9.47 -19.30 28.22
N ASN A 253 -9.87 -18.70 27.10
CA ASN A 253 -10.92 -17.67 27.03
C ASN A 253 -10.73 -16.49 28.02
N ASP A 254 -9.49 -16.07 28.21
CA ASP A 254 -9.14 -14.96 29.10
C ASP A 254 -7.93 -14.19 28.56
N TYR A 255 -7.43 -13.24 29.34
CA TYR A 255 -6.21 -12.51 29.04
C TYR A 255 -5.25 -12.45 30.22
N SER A 256 -3.96 -12.32 29.93
CA SER A 256 -2.93 -12.03 30.95
C SER A 256 -2.04 -10.90 30.48
N ILE A 257 -1.59 -10.06 31.41
CA ILE A 257 -0.70 -8.94 31.14
C ILE A 257 0.65 -9.22 31.78
N LEU A 258 1.72 -9.05 31.01
CA LEU A 258 3.10 -9.08 31.49
C LEU A 258 3.79 -7.75 31.14
N LEU A 259 4.18 -6.99 32.16
CA LEU A 259 4.81 -5.66 32.02
C LEU A 259 6.34 -5.74 31.89
#